data_AF-A0A9W7A6K4-F1
#
_entry.id   AF-A0A9W7A6K4-F1
#
_cell.length_a   1.000
_cell.length_b   1.000
_cell.length_c   1.000
_cell.angle_alpha   90.00
_cell.angle_beta   90.00
_cell.angle_gamma   90.00
#
_symmetry.space_group_name_H-M   'P 1'
#
loop_
_entity.id
_entity.type
_entity.pdbx_description
1 polymer ?
#
loop_
_entity_poly.entity_id
_entity_poly.type
_entity_poly.pdbx_seq_one_letter_code
_entity_poly.pdbx_strand_id
1 'polypeptide(L)'
;MWEASNQTFCSDESASNIVLRKSVDNGESWGDAKVVIDSGEGMENGRQAERHTWSIYDSVNDVVYLFSNRNVNGPTGCDCWVVYKTSSDGGETWGELIDVDEGDVYGMGLAHGITHSTGRMVGCMRKICRNSCPEDYASRAFYSDDGDNWSSSEFLHAGTTECSIAELEDGRLYMNSRPYKGWDGEPNRRLVAYSEDVGETWGEVEVEER
;
A
#
# COMPACT_ATOMS: atom_id res chain seq x y z
N MET A 1 2.14 10.84 -6.12
CA MET A 1 0.77 10.92 -5.57
C MET A 1 0.88 11.12 -4.07
N TRP A 2 -0.12 11.74 -3.45
CA TRP A 2 -0.13 11.91 -1.99
C TRP A 2 -1.54 12.12 -1.47
N GLU A 3 -1.69 12.01 -0.16
CA GLU A 3 -2.92 12.37 0.56
C GLU A 3 -2.98 13.88 0.75
N ALA A 4 -4.07 14.51 0.30
CA ALA A 4 -4.33 15.92 0.52
C ALA A 4 -5.51 16.07 1.49
N SER A 5 -5.19 16.43 2.74
CA SER A 5 -6.19 16.82 3.73
C SER A 5 -6.64 18.26 3.51
N ASN A 6 -7.95 18.48 3.54
CA ASN A 6 -8.53 19.83 3.52
C ASN A 6 -8.63 20.45 4.92
N GLN A 7 -8.08 19.80 5.95
CA GLN A 7 -8.14 20.27 7.33
C GLN A 7 -6.85 20.99 7.76
N THR A 8 -6.97 21.87 8.75
CA THR A 8 -5.89 22.73 9.27
C THR A 8 -4.99 22.04 10.31
N PHE A 9 -5.21 20.75 10.61
CA PHE A 9 -4.37 19.96 11.51
C PHE A 9 -3.95 18.64 10.86
N CYS A 10 -2.71 18.22 11.09
CA CYS A 10 -2.17 16.96 10.60
C CYS A 10 -2.54 15.82 11.56
N SER A 11 -3.37 14.89 11.11
CA SER A 11 -3.67 13.63 11.80
C SER A 11 -3.87 12.54 10.75
N ASP A 12 -3.36 11.34 11.06
CA ASP A 12 -3.47 10.14 10.21
C ASP A 12 -4.94 9.74 9.98
N GLU A 13 -5.85 10.24 10.81
CA GLU A 13 -7.27 9.98 10.76
C GLU A 13 -8.09 11.07 10.07
N SER A 14 -7.45 12.19 9.68
CA SER A 14 -8.13 13.30 9.03
C SER A 14 -8.65 12.91 7.65
N ALA A 15 -9.72 13.56 7.23
CA ALA A 15 -10.29 13.32 5.91
C ALA A 15 -9.37 13.85 4.81
N SER A 16 -9.04 12.97 3.86
CA SER A 16 -8.06 13.22 2.82
C SER A 16 -8.55 12.69 1.48
N ASN A 17 -8.22 13.44 0.42
CA ASN A 17 -8.34 13.00 -0.97
C ASN A 17 -7.01 12.41 -1.44
N ILE A 18 -7.07 11.53 -2.45
CA ILE A 18 -5.85 11.12 -3.17
C ILE A 18 -5.64 12.03 -4.36
N VAL A 19 -4.49 12.71 -4.38
CA VAL A 19 -4.12 13.64 -5.44
C VAL A 19 -2.86 13.22 -6.18
N LEU A 20 -2.79 13.63 -7.44
CA LEU A 20 -1.70 13.36 -8.35
C LEU A 20 -1.20 14.66 -8.98
N ARG A 21 0.12 14.79 -9.10
CA ARG A 21 0.76 15.66 -10.09
C ARG A 21 1.57 14.79 -11.02
N LYS A 22 1.63 15.19 -12.29
CA LYS A 22 2.38 14.51 -13.33
C LYS A 22 3.49 15.41 -13.86
N SER A 23 4.65 14.82 -14.07
CA SER A 23 5.73 15.39 -14.85
C SER A 23 5.84 14.62 -16.16
N VAL A 24 6.20 15.33 -17.24
CA VAL A 24 6.48 14.76 -18.57
C VAL A 24 7.91 15.06 -19.04
N ASP A 25 8.73 15.58 -18.12
CA ASP A 25 10.06 16.13 -18.36
C ASP A 25 11.05 15.67 -17.27
N ASN A 26 10.95 14.40 -16.85
CA ASN A 26 11.83 13.78 -15.85
C ASN A 26 11.87 14.52 -14.50
N GLY A 27 10.77 15.15 -14.12
CA GLY A 27 10.61 15.84 -12.84
C GLY A 27 11.04 17.31 -12.84
N GLU A 28 11.46 17.86 -13.99
CA GLU A 28 11.84 19.28 -14.10
C GLU A 28 10.66 20.21 -13.84
N SER A 29 9.47 19.86 -14.35
CA SER A 29 8.23 20.57 -14.07
C SER A 29 7.07 19.60 -13.80
N TRP A 30 6.03 20.14 -13.18
CA TRP A 30 4.87 19.37 -12.75
C TRP A 30 3.61 20.14 -13.10
N GLY A 31 2.68 19.48 -13.78
CA GLY A 31 1.35 20.02 -14.04
C GLY A 31 0.57 20.29 -12.75
N ASP A 32 -0.65 20.81 -12.89
CA ASP A 32 -1.52 21.08 -11.75
C ASP A 32 -1.91 19.80 -11.01
N ALA A 33 -2.19 19.93 -9.71
CA ALA A 33 -2.69 18.82 -8.92
C ALA A 33 -4.11 18.44 -9.36
N LYS A 34 -4.33 17.13 -9.59
CA LYS A 34 -5.63 16.55 -9.90
C LYS A 34 -6.08 15.65 -8.75
N VAL A 35 -7.35 15.73 -8.36
CA VAL A 35 -7.98 14.76 -7.44
C VAL A 35 -8.28 13.49 -8.24
N VAL A 36 -7.73 12.36 -7.80
CA VAL A 36 -7.93 11.04 -8.44
C VAL A 36 -8.99 10.23 -7.71
N ILE A 37 -8.93 10.23 -6.38
CA ILE A 37 -9.95 9.65 -5.51
C ILE A 37 -10.45 10.76 -4.59
N ASP A 38 -11.73 11.09 -4.75
CA ASP A 38 -12.44 12.03 -3.91
C ASP A 38 -13.10 11.27 -2.75
N SER A 39 -12.82 11.70 -1.53
CA SER A 39 -13.39 11.13 -0.30
C SER A 39 -14.82 11.60 -0.02
N GLY A 40 -15.35 12.55 -0.79
CA GLY A 40 -16.76 12.96 -0.77
C GLY A 40 -17.18 13.85 0.42
N GLU A 41 -18.49 14.11 0.51
CA GLU A 41 -19.07 14.87 1.63
C GLU A 41 -19.02 14.04 2.93
N GLY A 42 -18.37 14.58 3.97
CA GLY A 42 -18.05 13.84 5.19
C GLY A 42 -16.68 14.21 5.77
N MET A 43 -15.89 14.95 4.99
CA MET A 43 -14.59 15.49 5.39
C MET A 43 -14.62 16.36 6.63
N GLU A 44 -15.71 17.11 6.86
CA GLU A 44 -15.84 18.06 7.98
C GLU A 44 -15.92 17.38 9.36
N ASN A 45 -16.29 16.09 9.40
CA ASN A 45 -16.49 15.32 10.63
C ASN A 45 -15.61 14.06 10.71
N GLY A 46 -14.60 13.93 9.82
CA GLY A 46 -13.70 12.77 9.76
C GLY A 46 -14.39 11.46 9.36
N ARG A 47 -15.56 11.52 8.71
CA ARG A 47 -16.43 10.36 8.49
C ARG A 47 -16.03 9.47 7.30
N GLN A 48 -15.35 10.06 6.32
CA GLN A 48 -14.81 9.35 5.16
C GLN A 48 -13.42 9.90 4.86
N ALA A 49 -12.45 9.01 4.72
CA ALA A 49 -11.06 9.35 4.46
C ALA A 49 -10.44 8.28 3.56
N GLU A 50 -9.74 8.73 2.53
CA GLU A 50 -8.82 7.89 1.77
C GLU A 50 -7.44 8.02 2.41
N ARG A 51 -6.83 6.88 2.74
CA ARG A 51 -5.56 6.81 3.49
C ARG A 51 -4.60 5.89 2.76
N HIS A 52 -3.32 6.06 3.04
CA HIS A 52 -2.24 5.16 2.62
C HIS A 52 -2.31 4.82 1.13
N THR A 53 -1.98 5.79 0.28
CA THR A 53 -1.94 5.55 -1.16
C THR A 53 -0.68 4.80 -1.59
N TRP A 54 -0.85 3.91 -2.55
CA TRP A 54 0.18 3.08 -3.16
C TRP A 54 -0.10 2.96 -4.66
N SER A 55 0.93 2.84 -5.51
CA SER A 55 0.75 2.40 -6.90
C SER A 55 1.54 1.16 -7.33
N ILE A 56 0.97 0.37 -8.24
CA ILE A 56 1.67 -0.67 -9.02
C ILE A 56 1.57 -0.29 -10.49
N TYR A 57 2.69 -0.32 -11.21
CA TYR A 57 2.69 -0.22 -12.66
C TYR A 57 2.84 -1.62 -13.26
N ASP A 58 1.77 -2.10 -13.89
CA ASP A 58 1.77 -3.29 -14.73
C ASP A 58 2.53 -2.99 -16.02
N SER A 59 3.79 -3.40 -16.06
CA SER A 59 4.65 -3.20 -17.23
C SER A 59 4.35 -4.17 -18.37
N VAL A 60 3.55 -5.22 -18.13
CA VAL A 60 3.12 -6.18 -19.16
C VAL A 60 2.00 -5.58 -20.01
N ASN A 61 1.02 -4.95 -19.35
CA ASN A 61 -0.18 -4.43 -20.00
C ASN A 61 -0.23 -2.90 -20.14
N ASP A 62 0.80 -2.19 -19.63
CA ASP A 62 0.87 -0.72 -19.61
C ASP A 62 -0.28 -0.07 -18.82
N VAL A 63 -0.55 -0.61 -17.63
CA VAL A 63 -1.63 -0.16 -16.74
C VAL A 63 -1.06 0.28 -15.39
N VAL A 64 -1.48 1.44 -14.90
CA VAL A 64 -1.21 1.89 -13.53
C VAL A 64 -2.39 1.55 -12.64
N TYR A 65 -2.13 0.81 -11.57
CA TYR A 65 -3.06 0.58 -10.47
C TYR A 65 -2.74 1.54 -9.33
N LEU A 66 -3.74 2.29 -8.88
CA LEU A 66 -3.65 3.20 -7.74
C LEU A 66 -4.54 2.67 -6.63
N PHE A 67 -3.92 2.23 -5.55
CA PHE A 67 -4.57 1.72 -4.36
C PHE A 67 -4.73 2.83 -3.31
N SER A 68 -5.78 2.68 -2.50
CA SER A 68 -6.06 3.49 -1.32
C SER A 68 -6.75 2.63 -0.26
N ASN A 69 -6.57 2.99 1.00
CA ASN A 69 -7.35 2.46 2.11
C ASN A 69 -8.52 3.39 2.41
N ARG A 70 -9.73 2.93 2.09
CA ARG A 70 -10.96 3.68 2.31
C ARG A 70 -11.52 3.42 3.71
N ASN A 71 -11.73 4.48 4.49
CA ASN A 71 -12.46 4.39 5.76
C ASN A 71 -13.96 4.69 5.54
N VAL A 72 -14.81 3.71 5.86
CA VAL A 72 -16.27 3.79 5.65
C VAL A 72 -17.08 4.13 6.91
N ASN A 73 -16.50 4.01 8.11
CA ASN A 73 -17.23 4.12 9.39
C ASN A 73 -16.79 5.29 10.28
N GLY A 74 -16.03 6.23 9.73
CA GLY A 74 -15.63 7.48 10.37
C GLY A 74 -14.50 7.39 11.39
N PRO A 75 -14.25 8.46 12.16
CA PRO A 75 -12.94 8.68 12.80
C PRO A 75 -12.65 7.71 13.94
N THR A 76 -13.65 6.97 14.41
CA THR A 76 -13.54 6.00 15.51
C THR A 76 -13.53 4.54 15.04
N GLY A 77 -13.80 4.28 13.76
CA GLY A 77 -13.77 2.94 13.18
C GLY A 77 -12.47 2.73 12.40
N CYS A 78 -11.65 1.74 12.81
CA CYS A 78 -10.57 1.22 11.98
C CYS A 78 -11.14 0.23 10.94
N ASP A 79 -12.16 0.64 10.18
CA ASP A 79 -12.73 -0.19 9.10
C ASP A 79 -12.17 0.35 7.77
N CYS A 80 -10.96 -0.10 7.44
CA CYS A 80 -10.22 0.27 6.23
C CYS A 80 -10.27 -0.86 5.20
N TRP A 81 -10.84 -0.55 4.03
CA TRP A 81 -10.91 -1.49 2.89
C TRP A 81 -9.90 -1.07 1.84
N VAL A 82 -9.32 -2.04 1.12
CA VAL A 82 -8.42 -1.74 0.01
C VAL A 82 -9.28 -1.48 -1.22
N VAL A 83 -9.12 -0.30 -1.82
CA VAL A 83 -9.77 0.06 -3.08
C VAL A 83 -8.73 0.44 -4.11
N TYR A 84 -9.03 0.29 -5.39
CA TYR A 84 -8.14 0.77 -6.45
C TYR A 84 -8.86 1.39 -7.65
N LYS A 85 -8.11 2.23 -8.38
CA LYS A 85 -8.44 2.69 -9.73
C LYS A 85 -7.34 2.29 -10.70
N THR A 86 -7.68 2.14 -11.97
CA THR A 86 -6.71 1.89 -13.04
C THR A 86 -6.61 3.07 -14.01
N SER A 87 -5.45 3.20 -14.66
CA SER A 87 -5.21 4.11 -15.78
C SER A 87 -4.38 3.41 -16.84
N SER A 88 -4.82 3.48 -18.09
CA SER A 88 -4.13 2.92 -19.27
C SER A 88 -3.68 4.00 -20.26
N ASP A 89 -3.63 5.26 -19.81
CA ASP A 89 -3.24 6.43 -20.61
C ASP A 89 -2.16 7.29 -19.92
N GLY A 90 -1.32 6.64 -19.11
CA GLY A 90 -0.23 7.31 -18.40
C GLY A 90 -0.71 8.27 -17.31
N GLY A 91 -1.80 7.92 -16.63
CA GLY A 91 -2.35 8.67 -15.50
C GLY A 91 -3.16 9.90 -15.90
N GLU A 92 -3.62 10.01 -17.15
CA GLU A 92 -4.46 11.13 -17.60
C GLU A 92 -5.92 10.97 -17.18
N THR A 93 -6.47 9.78 -17.39
CA THR A 93 -7.80 9.39 -16.94
C THR A 93 -7.74 8.15 -16.06
N TRP A 94 -8.75 8.00 -15.21
CA TRP A 94 -8.83 6.94 -14.21
C TRP A 94 -10.20 6.29 -14.28
N GLY A 95 -10.21 4.96 -14.21
CA GLY A 95 -11.42 4.15 -14.23
C GLY A 95 -12.29 4.28 -12.98
N GLU A 96 -13.27 3.40 -12.90
CA GLU A 96 -14.10 3.25 -11.71
C GLU A 96 -13.27 2.80 -10.50
N LEU A 97 -13.79 3.08 -9.30
CA LEU A 97 -13.16 2.64 -8.07
C LEU A 97 -13.66 1.24 -7.72
N ILE A 98 -12.74 0.29 -7.58
CA ILE A 98 -13.00 -1.13 -7.34
C ILE A 98 -12.59 -1.47 -5.91
N ASP A 99 -13.40 -2.29 -5.22
CA ASP A 99 -13.12 -2.81 -3.88
C ASP A 99 -12.38 -4.16 -3.98
N VAL A 100 -11.34 -4.32 -3.17
CA VAL A 100 -10.63 -5.58 -2.98
C VAL A 100 -11.12 -6.18 -1.66
N ASP A 101 -12.07 -7.10 -1.76
CA ASP A 101 -12.63 -7.79 -0.60
C ASP A 101 -11.64 -8.84 -0.06
N GLU A 102 -10.80 -8.42 0.88
CA GLU A 102 -9.86 -9.30 1.62
C GLU A 102 -10.48 -9.92 2.87
N GLY A 103 -11.75 -9.64 3.19
CA GLY A 103 -12.45 -10.18 4.37
C GLY A 103 -11.94 -9.73 5.75
N ASP A 104 -10.94 -8.86 5.82
CA ASP A 104 -10.40 -8.26 7.06
C ASP A 104 -9.82 -6.86 6.75
N VAL A 105 -9.35 -6.14 7.76
CA VAL A 105 -8.87 -4.75 7.65
C VAL A 105 -7.37 -4.70 7.43
N TYR A 106 -6.98 -4.09 6.31
CA TYR A 106 -5.58 -4.00 5.87
C TYR A 106 -5.16 -2.58 5.57
N GLY A 107 -3.86 -2.32 5.75
CA GLY A 107 -3.18 -1.11 5.35
C GLY A 107 -2.11 -1.45 4.33
N MET A 108 -2.03 -0.72 3.22
CA MET A 108 -0.99 -0.94 2.22
C MET A 108 0.38 -0.53 2.77
N GLY A 109 1.46 -1.22 2.36
CA GLY A 109 2.83 -0.81 2.66
C GLY A 109 3.17 0.49 1.92
N LEU A 110 3.11 1.62 2.60
CA LEU A 110 3.24 2.94 1.97
C LEU A 110 4.32 3.01 0.88
N ALA A 111 3.97 3.63 -0.27
CA ALA A 111 4.76 3.88 -1.48
C ALA A 111 4.30 3.13 -2.74
N HIS A 112 4.85 1.94 -3.02
CA HIS A 112 4.71 1.32 -4.35
C HIS A 112 5.03 -0.17 -4.35
N GLY A 113 4.60 -0.80 -5.44
CA GLY A 113 4.86 -2.19 -5.77
C GLY A 113 5.45 -2.30 -7.14
N ILE A 114 5.68 -3.54 -7.53
CA ILE A 114 6.44 -3.85 -8.72
C ILE A 114 5.68 -4.83 -9.60
N THR A 115 6.00 -4.79 -10.88
CA THR A 115 5.78 -5.94 -11.75
C THR A 115 7.07 -6.74 -11.75
N HIS A 116 7.01 -7.95 -11.22
CA HIS A 116 8.11 -8.89 -11.21
C HIS A 116 8.48 -9.30 -12.64
N SER A 117 9.72 -9.75 -12.88
CA SER A 117 10.18 -10.21 -14.20
C SER A 117 9.35 -11.35 -14.81
N THR A 118 8.59 -12.09 -14.01
CA THR A 118 7.63 -13.11 -14.48
C THR A 118 6.31 -12.52 -15.00
N GLY A 119 6.07 -11.23 -14.79
CA GLY A 119 4.83 -10.52 -15.13
C GLY A 119 3.83 -10.40 -13.97
N ARG A 120 4.08 -11.06 -12.83
CA ARG A 120 3.22 -10.93 -11.64
C ARG A 120 3.35 -9.53 -11.04
N MET A 121 2.22 -8.90 -10.76
CA MET A 121 2.17 -7.70 -9.94
C MET A 121 2.26 -8.08 -8.46
N VAL A 122 3.18 -7.46 -7.72
CA VAL A 122 3.38 -7.75 -6.31
C VAL A 122 3.66 -6.49 -5.50
N GLY A 123 2.99 -6.43 -4.36
CA GLY A 123 3.14 -5.45 -3.33
C GLY A 123 3.04 -6.10 -1.95
N CYS A 124 2.88 -5.29 -0.93
CA CYS A 124 2.81 -5.75 0.44
C CYS A 124 1.82 -4.92 1.23
N MET A 125 1.28 -5.52 2.27
CA MET A 125 0.32 -4.87 3.15
C MET A 125 0.64 -5.25 4.59
N ARG A 126 0.06 -4.52 5.53
CA ARG A 126 0.07 -4.82 6.96
C ARG A 126 -1.34 -4.98 7.46
N LYS A 127 -1.53 -5.88 8.42
CA LYS A 127 -2.77 -5.90 9.20
C LYS A 127 -2.92 -4.60 9.98
N ILE A 128 -4.08 -3.94 9.89
CA ILE A 128 -4.42 -2.81 10.76
C ILE A 128 -5.23 -3.37 11.93
N CYS A 129 -4.71 -3.27 13.16
CA CYS A 129 -5.45 -3.74 14.32
C CYS A 129 -6.47 -2.69 14.81
N ARG A 130 -7.76 -3.08 14.83
CA ARG A 130 -8.89 -2.27 15.31
C ARG A 130 -8.81 -1.88 16.79
N ASN A 131 -8.01 -2.60 17.59
CA ASN A 131 -7.93 -2.47 19.05
C ASN A 131 -6.51 -2.24 19.59
N SER A 132 -5.56 -1.82 18.74
CA SER A 132 -4.18 -1.50 19.15
C SER A 132 -3.39 -2.67 19.80
N CYS A 133 -3.68 -3.92 19.44
CA CYS A 133 -2.89 -5.07 19.90
C CYS A 133 -1.57 -5.17 19.10
N PRO A 134 -0.40 -5.04 19.74
CA PRO A 134 0.92 -5.15 19.11
C PRO A 134 1.20 -6.48 18.41
N GLU A 135 0.66 -7.56 18.98
CA GLU A 135 0.96 -8.95 18.61
C GLU A 135 0.31 -9.35 17.27
N ASP A 136 -0.62 -8.54 16.76
CA ASP A 136 -1.34 -8.80 15.51
C ASP A 136 -0.80 -8.01 14.32
N TYR A 137 0.18 -7.12 14.52
CA TYR A 137 0.78 -6.38 13.40
C TYR A 137 1.71 -7.31 12.65
N ALA A 138 1.32 -7.71 11.45
CA ALA A 138 2.19 -8.44 10.55
C ALA A 138 2.02 -7.93 9.12
N SER A 139 3.13 -7.92 8.39
CA SER A 139 3.18 -7.69 6.96
C SER A 139 2.86 -8.98 6.19
N ARG A 140 2.38 -8.87 4.96
CA ARG A 140 2.24 -9.96 4.00
C ARG A 140 2.37 -9.42 2.58
N ALA A 141 2.59 -10.29 1.60
CA ALA A 141 2.51 -9.91 0.20
C ALA A 141 1.05 -9.78 -0.26
N PHE A 142 0.86 -8.96 -1.29
CA PHE A 142 -0.39 -8.77 -2.02
C PHE A 142 -0.06 -8.81 -3.51
N TYR A 143 -0.68 -9.68 -4.28
CA TYR A 143 -0.27 -9.93 -5.65
C TYR A 143 -1.43 -10.31 -6.55
N SER A 144 -1.21 -10.13 -7.85
CA SER A 144 -2.13 -10.52 -8.92
C SER A 144 -1.37 -10.88 -10.18
N ASP A 145 -1.86 -11.89 -10.89
CA ASP A 145 -1.32 -12.35 -12.17
C ASP A 145 -2.11 -11.81 -13.38
N ASP A 146 -3.32 -11.29 -13.16
CA ASP A 146 -4.23 -10.82 -14.22
C ASP A 146 -4.77 -9.39 -13.99
N GLY A 147 -4.50 -8.81 -12.82
CA GLY A 147 -4.97 -7.47 -12.43
C GLY A 147 -6.42 -7.39 -11.99
N ASP A 148 -7.17 -8.48 -12.12
CA ASP A 148 -8.58 -8.58 -11.75
C ASP A 148 -8.75 -9.36 -10.43
N ASN A 149 -7.95 -10.40 -10.24
CA ASN A 149 -7.97 -11.28 -9.08
C ASN A 149 -6.74 -11.03 -8.23
N TRP A 150 -6.97 -10.57 -7.00
CA TRP A 150 -5.91 -10.31 -6.04
C TRP A 150 -5.87 -11.40 -4.98
N SER A 151 -4.66 -11.69 -4.52
CA SER A 151 -4.38 -12.69 -3.49
C SER A 151 -3.30 -12.18 -2.55
N SER A 152 -3.24 -12.79 -1.38
CA SER A 152 -2.28 -12.42 -0.35
C SER A 152 -1.57 -13.65 0.17
N SER A 153 -0.29 -13.49 0.54
CA SER A 153 0.44 -14.55 1.21
C SER A 153 -0.08 -14.74 2.64
N GLU A 154 0.41 -15.81 3.29
CA GLU A 154 0.39 -15.86 4.75
C GLU A 154 1.13 -14.66 5.34
N PHE A 155 0.79 -14.30 6.58
CA PHE A 155 1.51 -13.26 7.29
C PHE A 155 2.94 -13.68 7.60
N LEU A 156 3.84 -12.70 7.49
CA LEU A 156 5.16 -12.77 8.11
C LEU A 156 5.01 -12.75 9.64
N HIS A 157 6.14 -12.68 10.33
CA HIS A 157 6.15 -12.60 11.78
C HIS A 157 5.48 -11.32 12.33
N ALA A 158 4.78 -11.45 13.46
CA ALA A 158 4.27 -10.34 14.26
C ALA A 158 5.36 -9.29 14.58
N GLY A 159 5.02 -8.01 14.60
CA GLY A 159 5.98 -6.91 14.73
C GLY A 159 6.51 -6.37 13.39
N THR A 160 6.19 -7.01 12.26
CA THR A 160 6.39 -6.42 10.92
C THR A 160 5.22 -5.49 10.58
N THR A 161 5.49 -4.28 10.09
CA THR A 161 4.45 -3.28 9.77
C THR A 161 4.58 -2.71 8.35
N GLU A 162 4.85 -1.40 8.19
CA GLU A 162 4.94 -0.77 6.88
C GLU A 162 6.13 -1.34 6.12
N CYS A 163 5.84 -1.94 4.98
CA CYS A 163 6.78 -2.74 4.20
C CYS A 163 6.94 -2.16 2.80
N SER A 164 8.02 -2.58 2.12
CA SER A 164 8.23 -2.36 0.69
C SER A 164 8.88 -3.61 0.09
N ILE A 165 8.67 -3.85 -1.20
CA ILE A 165 9.19 -5.02 -1.92
C ILE A 165 10.11 -4.57 -3.05
N ALA A 166 11.18 -5.32 -3.26
CA ALA A 166 12.02 -5.26 -4.44
C ALA A 166 12.26 -6.66 -5.01
N GLU A 167 12.46 -6.74 -6.32
CA GLU A 167 12.99 -7.92 -6.99
C GLU A 167 14.53 -7.86 -6.97
N LEU A 168 15.16 -8.97 -6.59
CA LEU A 168 16.60 -9.15 -6.61
C LEU A 168 17.06 -9.65 -7.99
N GLU A 169 18.36 -9.54 -8.27
CA GLU A 169 18.94 -9.97 -9.57
C GLU A 169 18.71 -11.45 -9.88
N ASP A 170 18.57 -12.30 -8.84
CA ASP A 170 18.30 -13.72 -8.98
C ASP A 170 16.80 -14.06 -9.13
N GLY A 171 15.93 -13.06 -9.23
CA GLY A 171 14.48 -13.22 -9.35
C GLY A 171 13.76 -13.51 -8.03
N ARG A 172 14.45 -13.50 -6.88
CA ARG A 172 13.78 -13.57 -5.58
C ARG A 172 13.18 -12.22 -5.22
N LEU A 173 12.12 -12.23 -4.42
CA LEU A 173 11.63 -11.01 -3.79
C LEU A 173 12.31 -10.79 -2.45
N TYR A 174 12.56 -9.53 -2.15
CA TYR A 174 13.02 -9.02 -0.88
C TYR A 174 11.94 -8.09 -0.32
N MET A 175 11.43 -8.40 0.87
CA MET A 175 10.51 -7.52 1.60
C MET A 175 11.26 -6.88 2.76
N ASN A 176 11.16 -5.57 2.88
CA ASN A 176 11.75 -4.80 3.96
C ASN A 176 10.65 -4.10 4.76
N SER A 177 10.52 -4.45 6.04
CA SER A 177 9.43 -4.08 6.93
C SER A 177 9.90 -3.22 8.10
N ARG A 178 9.06 -2.24 8.46
CA ARG A 178 9.25 -1.40 9.65
C ARG A 178 9.00 -2.24 10.89
N PRO A 179 9.93 -2.25 11.88
CA PRO A 179 9.66 -2.91 13.16
C PRO A 179 8.63 -2.12 13.97
N TYR A 180 7.66 -2.81 14.55
CA TYR A 180 6.75 -2.23 15.54
C TYR A 180 7.37 -2.29 16.93
N LYS A 181 7.54 -1.14 17.59
CA LYS A 181 8.14 -1.02 18.94
C LYS A 181 9.52 -1.67 19.12
N GLY A 182 10.21 -1.89 18.01
CA GLY A 182 11.49 -2.60 17.99
C GLY A 182 11.34 -4.12 17.99
N TRP A 183 12.38 -4.80 17.54
CA TRP A 183 12.40 -6.24 17.38
C TRP A 183 13.60 -6.82 18.12
N ASP A 184 13.39 -7.79 19.00
CA ASP A 184 14.46 -8.51 19.71
C ASP A 184 15.59 -7.61 20.29
N GLY A 185 15.21 -6.48 20.89
CA GLY A 185 16.17 -5.52 21.45
C GLY A 185 16.83 -4.57 20.43
N GLU A 186 16.46 -4.64 19.16
CA GLU A 186 16.95 -3.83 18.04
C GLU A 186 15.88 -2.85 17.54
N PRO A 187 15.62 -1.72 18.24
CA PRO A 187 14.52 -0.82 17.92
C PRO A 187 14.64 -0.05 16.60
N ASN A 188 15.83 -0.02 16.01
CA ASN A 188 16.16 0.85 14.87
C ASN A 188 16.65 0.07 13.64
N ARG A 189 16.36 -1.23 13.56
CA ARG A 189 16.77 -2.06 12.41
C ARG A 189 15.54 -2.56 11.67
N ARG A 190 15.60 -2.55 10.33
CA ARG A 190 14.53 -3.08 9.50
C ARG A 190 14.47 -4.60 9.64
N LEU A 191 13.28 -5.14 9.37
CA LEU A 191 13.04 -6.57 9.31
C LEU A 191 12.93 -6.98 7.86
N VAL A 192 13.62 -8.04 7.47
CA VAL A 192 13.67 -8.49 6.08
C VAL A 192 13.24 -9.94 5.97
N ALA A 193 12.62 -10.27 4.85
CA ALA A 193 12.32 -11.64 4.47
C ALA A 193 12.46 -11.78 2.95
N TYR A 194 12.68 -13.01 2.51
CA TYR A 194 12.86 -13.34 1.10
C TYR A 194 11.80 -14.33 0.63
N SER A 195 11.39 -14.22 -0.62
CA SER A 195 10.48 -15.17 -1.28
C SER A 195 11.12 -15.69 -2.56
N GLU A 196 11.05 -17.02 -2.72
CA GLU A 196 11.55 -17.74 -3.91
C GLU A 196 10.45 -18.04 -4.94
N ASP A 197 9.19 -17.79 -4.58
CA ASP A 197 7.99 -18.09 -5.37
C ASP A 197 7.15 -16.84 -5.66
N VAL A 198 7.84 -15.71 -5.81
CA VAL A 198 7.26 -14.42 -6.23
C VAL A 198 6.11 -13.98 -5.32
N GLY A 199 6.33 -14.11 -4.02
CA GLY A 199 5.51 -13.54 -2.96
C GLY A 199 4.46 -14.48 -2.38
N GLU A 200 4.33 -15.73 -2.83
CA GLU A 200 3.36 -16.67 -2.27
C GLU A 200 3.77 -17.15 -0.87
N THR A 201 5.05 -17.49 -0.68
CA THR A 201 5.64 -17.87 0.60
C THR A 201 6.89 -17.07 0.91
N TRP A 202 7.18 -16.95 2.20
CA TRP A 202 8.29 -16.15 2.72
C TRP A 202 9.15 -16.97 3.67
N GLY A 203 10.46 -16.77 3.58
CA GLY A 203 11.43 -17.30 4.53
C GLY A 203 11.33 -16.66 5.92
N GLU A 204 12.27 -17.03 6.79
CA GLU A 204 12.34 -16.47 8.14
C GLU A 204 12.55 -14.95 8.11
N VAL A 205 11.93 -14.25 9.06
CA VAL A 205 12.13 -12.81 9.25
C VAL A 205 13.45 -12.59 9.97
N GLU A 206 14.33 -11.82 9.36
CA GLU A 206 15.65 -11.50 9.87
C GLU A 206 15.78 -10.01 10.17
N VAL A 207 16.73 -9.65 11.03
CA VAL A 207 17.07 -8.24 11.27
C VAL A 207 18.11 -7.81 10.24
N GLU A 208 17.82 -6.77 9.46
CA GLU A 208 18.66 -6.27 8.38
C GLU A 208 20.08 -5.93 8.85
N GLU A 209 21.08 -6.66 8.35
CA GLU A 209 22.51 -6.42 8.60
C GLU A 209 22.97 -5.06 8.05
N ARG A 210 24.01 -4.48 8.67
CA ARG A 210 24.53 -3.15 8.33
C ARG A 210 25.57 -3.17 7.21
#